data_AF-A0A804MMU4-F1
#
_entry.id   AF-A0A804MMU4-F1
#
_cell.length_a   1.000
_cell.length_b   1.000
_cell.length_c   1.000
_cell.angle_alpha   90.00
_cell.angle_beta   90.00
_cell.angle_gamma   90.00
#
_symmetry.space_group_name_H-M   'P 1'
#
loop_
_entity.id
_entity.type
_entity.pdbx_description
1 polymer ?
#
loop_
_entity_poly.entity_id
_entity_poly.type
_entity_poly.pdbx_seq_one_letter_code
_entity_poly.pdbx_strand_id
1 'polypeptide(L)'
;MRWVGLVFTQAVGRKPSETGEYTMSNREVMQAAQLQAEGGIPKWVTAIVKLEVGDDGTGDVHFEAFQMSEICVKLFKDGVLETEVQDADDPRLSKMRKEVVAGGKDTMEVDNDFFLVPVKISDHQSTQMALRQTLQPEKAFHPLEEDSCSVTSSYPFSVCYC
;
A
#
# COMPACT_ATOMS: atom_id res chain seq x y z
N MET A 1 8.46 8.76 -19.57
CA MET A 1 7.52 8.25 -18.55
C MET A 1 8.17 8.43 -17.19
N ARG A 2 7.45 9.00 -16.23
CA ARG A 2 7.92 9.22 -14.86
C ARG A 2 7.08 8.36 -13.93
N TRP A 3 7.73 7.75 -12.95
CA TRP A 3 7.09 7.01 -11.89
C TRP A 3 6.32 8.01 -11.03
N VAL A 4 5.01 7.80 -10.95
CA VAL A 4 4.11 8.71 -10.20
C VAL A 4 3.49 8.04 -8.98
N GLY A 5 3.76 6.75 -8.80
CA GLY A 5 3.09 5.99 -7.80
C GLY A 5 3.37 4.50 -7.86
N LEU A 6 2.67 3.81 -6.99
CA LEU A 6 2.72 2.38 -6.77
C LEU A 6 1.30 1.83 -6.67
N VAL A 7 1.06 0.64 -7.21
CA VAL A 7 -0.16 -0.12 -7.00
C VAL A 7 0.17 -1.39 -6.22
N PHE A 8 -0.61 -1.68 -5.19
CA PHE A 8 -0.67 -2.96 -4.50
C PHE A 8 -1.97 -3.67 -4.80
N THR A 9 -1.93 -5.00 -4.86
CA THR A 9 -3.14 -5.84 -4.79
C THR A 9 -3.26 -6.49 -3.42
N GLN A 10 -4.43 -6.37 -2.79
CA GLN A 10 -4.80 -7.10 -1.59
C GLN A 10 -5.84 -8.15 -2.00
N ALA A 11 -5.38 -9.38 -2.19
CA ALA A 11 -6.25 -10.50 -2.58
C ALA A 11 -6.93 -11.14 -1.36
N VAL A 12 -8.09 -11.74 -1.62
CA VAL A 12 -8.96 -12.46 -0.69
C VAL A 12 -8.14 -13.43 0.16
N GLY A 13 -8.27 -13.35 1.47
CA GLY A 13 -7.47 -14.12 2.41
C GLY A 13 -6.87 -13.31 3.55
N ARG A 14 -6.99 -11.97 3.52
CA ARG A 14 -7.09 -11.21 4.76
C ARG A 14 -8.38 -11.63 5.45
N LYS A 15 -8.34 -12.77 6.15
CA LYS A 15 -9.29 -12.99 7.24
C LYS A 15 -9.20 -11.71 8.09
N PRO A 16 -10.33 -11.13 8.54
CA PRO A 16 -10.24 -10.20 9.65
C PRO A 16 -9.39 -10.92 10.69
N SER A 17 -8.18 -10.43 10.92
CA SER A 17 -7.31 -11.06 11.89
C SER A 17 -8.06 -11.02 13.22
N GLU A 18 -7.73 -11.89 14.17
CA GLU A 18 -8.30 -11.76 15.53
C GLU A 18 -8.15 -10.34 16.09
N THR A 19 -7.20 -9.57 15.52
CA THR A 19 -6.91 -8.18 15.80
C THR A 19 -7.80 -7.14 15.08
N GLY A 20 -8.49 -7.43 13.97
CA GLY A 20 -9.43 -6.50 13.30
C GLY A 20 -8.97 -5.97 11.93
N GLU A 21 -9.82 -5.21 11.25
CA GLU A 21 -9.58 -4.68 9.90
C GLU A 21 -8.52 -3.56 9.88
N TYR A 22 -7.78 -3.47 8.77
CA TYR A 22 -6.82 -2.40 8.50
C TYR A 22 -6.66 -2.15 7.00
N THR A 23 -6.32 -0.92 6.64
CA THR A 23 -6.19 -0.51 5.24
C THR A 23 -4.86 -0.97 4.63
N MET A 24 -3.75 -0.61 5.28
CA MET A 24 -2.40 -1.06 4.92
C MET A 24 -1.72 -1.75 6.09
N SER A 25 -0.98 -2.83 5.82
CA SER A 25 -0.10 -3.44 6.80
C SER A 25 1.12 -2.55 7.05
N ASN A 26 1.82 -2.77 8.16
CA ASN A 26 3.08 -2.11 8.46
C ASN A 26 4.14 -2.32 7.35
N ARG A 27 4.18 -3.49 6.71
CA ARG A 27 5.01 -3.76 5.52
C ARG A 27 4.62 -2.88 4.34
N GLU A 28 3.32 -2.76 4.06
CA GLU A 28 2.81 -1.93 2.97
C GLU A 28 3.04 -0.44 3.23
N VAL A 29 2.82 0.04 4.47
CA VAL A 29 3.13 1.41 4.89
C VAL A 29 4.61 1.71 4.71
N MET A 30 5.50 0.82 5.19
CA MET A 30 6.95 0.99 5.05
C MET A 30 7.35 1.07 3.57
N GLN A 31 6.88 0.14 2.75
CA GLN A 31 7.19 0.11 1.32
C GLN A 31 6.64 1.35 0.59
N ALA A 32 5.41 1.78 0.91
CA ALA A 32 4.81 2.98 0.36
C ALA A 32 5.58 4.25 0.77
N ALA A 33 6.00 4.34 2.03
CA ALA A 33 6.76 5.47 2.56
C ALA A 33 8.15 5.55 1.91
N GLN A 34 8.83 4.40 1.75
CA GLN A 34 10.11 4.32 1.04
C GLN A 34 9.98 4.82 -0.40
N LEU A 35 9.05 4.27 -1.17
CA LEU A 35 8.91 4.62 -2.58
C LEU A 35 8.43 6.06 -2.78
N GLN A 36 7.59 6.58 -1.89
CA GLN A 36 7.21 8.00 -1.89
C GLN A 36 8.41 8.91 -1.54
N ALA A 37 9.25 8.50 -0.59
CA ALA A 37 10.47 9.23 -0.22
C ALA A 37 11.47 9.30 -1.36
N GLU A 38 11.68 8.18 -2.07
CA GLU A 38 12.57 8.05 -3.23
C GLU A 38 12.02 8.75 -4.47
N GLY A 39 10.71 8.67 -4.69
CA GLY A 39 10.05 9.30 -5.83
C GLY A 39 10.20 10.81 -5.87
N GLY A 40 10.35 11.46 -4.69
CA GLY A 40 10.72 12.87 -4.58
C GLY A 40 9.71 13.85 -5.18
N ILE A 41 8.45 13.41 -5.33
CA ILE A 41 7.43 14.17 -6.05
C ILE A 41 6.25 14.53 -5.15
N PRO A 42 5.70 15.76 -5.24
CA PRO A 42 4.62 16.20 -4.34
C PRO A 42 3.33 15.39 -4.44
N LYS A 43 3.08 14.80 -5.63
CA LYS A 43 1.85 14.06 -5.95
C LYS A 43 2.13 12.58 -6.23
N TRP A 44 2.99 11.95 -5.42
CA TRP A 44 3.11 10.49 -5.41
C TRP A 44 1.77 9.86 -5.02
N VAL A 45 1.38 8.72 -5.58
CA VAL A 45 0.14 8.03 -5.17
C VAL A 45 0.40 6.54 -4.96
N THR A 46 -0.06 6.01 -3.84
CA THR A 46 -0.15 4.58 -3.58
C THR A 46 -1.60 4.15 -3.75
N ALA A 47 -1.88 3.31 -4.75
CA ALA A 47 -3.20 2.75 -4.97
C ALA A 47 -3.26 1.30 -4.48
N ILE A 48 -4.40 0.92 -3.94
CA ILE A 48 -4.69 -0.42 -3.43
C ILE A 48 -5.87 -0.97 -4.23
N VAL A 49 -5.69 -2.17 -4.77
CA VAL A 49 -6.73 -2.94 -5.43
C VAL A 49 -7.15 -4.05 -4.48
N LYS A 50 -8.34 -3.94 -3.90
CA LYS A 50 -8.89 -4.93 -2.98
C LYS A 50 -9.84 -5.83 -3.75
N LEU A 51 -9.66 -7.14 -3.63
CA LEU A 51 -10.65 -8.11 -4.10
C LEU A 51 -11.44 -8.60 -2.87
N GLU A 52 -12.74 -8.35 -2.89
CA GLU A 52 -13.69 -8.90 -1.92
C GLU A 52 -14.44 -10.03 -2.61
N VAL A 53 -14.57 -11.19 -1.94
CA VAL A 53 -15.37 -12.30 -2.47
C VAL A 53 -16.51 -12.54 -1.50
N GLY A 54 -17.73 -12.41 -2.01
CA GLY A 54 -18.95 -12.68 -1.28
C GLY A 54 -19.16 -14.18 -1.04
N ASP A 55 -20.09 -14.50 -0.14
CA ASP A 55 -20.42 -15.88 0.25
C ASP A 55 -20.94 -16.74 -0.91
N ASP A 56 -21.47 -16.10 -1.97
CA ASP A 56 -21.93 -16.75 -3.20
C ASP A 56 -20.80 -16.98 -4.23
N GLY A 57 -19.57 -16.61 -3.88
CA GLY A 57 -18.39 -16.71 -4.75
C GLY A 57 -18.28 -15.58 -5.77
N THR A 58 -19.15 -14.56 -5.72
CA THR A 58 -18.99 -13.35 -6.54
C THR A 58 -17.84 -12.52 -6.02
N GLY A 59 -17.04 -11.95 -6.93
CA GLY A 59 -15.87 -11.14 -6.60
C GLY A 59 -16.06 -9.69 -7.02
N ASP A 60 -15.99 -8.77 -6.05
CA ASP A 60 -16.00 -7.33 -6.27
C ASP A 60 -14.59 -6.75 -6.10
N VAL A 61 -14.18 -5.89 -7.03
CA VAL A 61 -12.88 -5.22 -6.99
C VAL A 61 -13.06 -3.77 -6.60
N HIS A 62 -12.46 -3.38 -5.48
CA HIS A 62 -12.45 -2.00 -4.98
C HIS A 62 -11.08 -1.35 -5.19
N PHE A 63 -11.09 -0.05 -5.49
CA PHE A 63 -9.88 0.75 -5.64
C PHE A 63 -9.86 1.84 -4.58
N GLU A 64 -8.77 1.89 -3.82
CA GLU A 64 -8.48 2.98 -2.91
C GLU A 64 -7.14 3.63 -3.31
N ALA A 65 -7.00 4.92 -3.06
CA ALA A 65 -5.75 5.63 -3.33
C ALA A 65 -5.38 6.49 -2.13
N PHE A 66 -4.10 6.49 -1.81
CA PHE A 66 -3.54 7.18 -0.66
C PHE A 66 -2.23 7.87 -1.02
N GLN A 67 -1.93 8.91 -0.28
CA GLN A 67 -0.57 9.39 -0.06
C GLN A 67 -0.14 9.00 1.33
N MET A 68 1.14 8.69 1.50
CA MET A 68 1.70 8.68 2.83
C MET A 68 1.78 10.12 3.33
N SER A 69 1.33 10.33 4.57
CA SER A 69 1.43 11.61 5.24
C SER A 69 2.88 12.10 5.28
N GLU A 70 3.05 13.41 5.29
CA GLU A 70 4.38 14.03 5.40
C GLU A 70 5.13 13.55 6.65
N ILE A 71 4.39 13.31 7.75
CA ILE A 71 4.97 12.78 8.98
C ILE A 71 5.48 11.35 8.80
N CYS A 72 4.74 10.46 8.13
CA CYS A 72 5.20 9.10 7.85
C CYS A 72 6.49 9.11 7.01
N VAL A 73 6.51 9.89 5.94
CA VAL A 73 7.68 10.02 5.06
C VAL A 73 8.87 10.60 5.83
N LYS A 74 8.63 11.57 6.72
CA LYS A 74 9.67 12.12 7.58
C LYS A 74 10.21 11.09 8.57
N LEU A 75 9.34 10.36 9.27
CA LEU A 75 9.74 9.31 10.20
C LEU A 75 10.58 8.23 9.52
N PHE A 76 10.24 7.85 8.28
CA PHE A 76 11.06 6.96 7.47
C PHE A 76 12.45 7.57 7.16
N LYS A 77 12.49 8.80 6.63
CA LYS A 77 13.76 9.48 6.26
C LYS A 77 14.68 9.71 7.45
N ASP A 78 14.11 10.00 8.62
CA ASP A 78 14.84 10.22 9.86
C ASP A 78 15.28 8.89 10.52
N GLY A 79 14.96 7.74 9.92
CA GLY A 79 15.27 6.41 10.45
C GLY A 79 14.51 6.07 11.75
N VAL A 80 13.39 6.76 12.00
CA VAL A 80 12.58 6.58 13.21
C VAL A 80 11.56 5.47 13.02
N LEU A 81 10.96 5.36 11.83
CA LEU A 81 10.07 4.26 11.48
C LEU A 81 10.89 2.96 11.44
N GLU A 82 10.45 1.93 12.16
CA GLU A 82 11.09 0.61 12.12
C GLU A 82 10.90 -0.01 10.73
N THR A 83 11.98 -0.51 10.15
CA THR A 83 12.00 -1.07 8.80
C THR A 83 12.03 -2.60 8.82
N GLU A 84 12.43 -3.19 9.94
CA GLU A 84 12.45 -4.64 10.13
C GLU A 84 11.11 -5.10 10.74
N VAL A 85 10.20 -5.57 9.88
CA VAL A 85 8.90 -6.12 10.32
C VAL A 85 8.99 -7.63 10.51
N GLN A 86 8.77 -8.08 11.74
CA GLN A 86 8.73 -9.50 12.09
C GLN A 86 7.33 -10.10 11.85
N ASP A 87 7.25 -11.40 11.60
CA ASP A 87 5.96 -12.06 11.36
C ASP A 87 5.04 -12.08 12.59
N ALA A 88 5.59 -11.90 13.80
CA ALA A 88 4.85 -11.81 15.05
C ALA A 88 4.32 -10.39 15.34
N ASP A 89 4.70 -9.38 14.55
CA ASP A 89 4.26 -8.01 14.76
C ASP A 89 2.80 -7.82 14.37
N ASP A 90 2.07 -6.97 15.11
CA ASP A 90 0.70 -6.60 14.71
C ASP A 90 0.77 -5.85 13.37
N PRO A 91 0.18 -6.37 12.28
CA PRO A 91 0.26 -5.74 10.96
C PRO A 91 -0.39 -4.36 10.92
N ARG A 92 -1.26 -4.02 11.87
CA ARG A 92 -1.98 -2.74 11.92
C ARG A 92 -1.15 -1.61 12.52
N LEU A 93 -0.06 -1.96 13.18
CA LEU A 93 0.77 -1.02 13.92
C LEU A 93 2.16 -0.95 13.28
N SER A 94 2.62 0.27 13.04
CA SER A 94 4.02 0.53 12.69
C SER A 94 4.81 0.84 13.95
N LYS A 95 5.92 0.13 14.14
CA LYS A 95 6.85 0.34 15.25
C LYS A 95 7.78 1.52 14.99
N MET A 96 8.21 2.16 16.07
CA MET A 96 9.13 3.28 16.06
C MET A 96 10.39 2.92 16.86
N ARG A 97 11.56 3.36 16.39
CA ARG A 97 12.84 3.16 17.08
C ARG A 97 13.01 4.04 18.33
N LYS A 98 12.15 5.04 18.50
CA LYS A 98 12.08 5.94 19.65
C LYS A 98 10.65 6.39 19.88
N GLU A 99 10.36 6.96 21.05
CA GLU A 99 9.05 7.53 21.35
C GLU A 99 8.68 8.64 20.36
N VAL A 100 7.42 8.60 19.92
CA VAL A 100 6.77 9.61 19.10
C VAL A 100 5.42 9.96 19.70
N VAL A 101 4.90 11.14 19.39
CA VAL A 101 3.55 11.54 19.81
C VAL A 101 2.56 11.18 18.69
N ALA A 102 1.62 10.27 18.98
CA ALA A 102 0.49 9.96 18.11
C ALA A 102 -0.82 10.10 18.90
N GLY A 103 -1.82 10.76 18.33
CA GLY A 103 -3.09 11.02 19.03
C GLY A 103 -2.93 11.79 20.35
N GLY A 104 -1.85 12.57 20.51
CA GLY A 104 -1.55 13.33 21.73
C GLY A 104 -0.94 12.52 22.87
N LYS A 105 -0.48 11.28 22.63
CA LYS A 105 0.20 10.43 23.62
C LYS A 105 1.56 9.99 23.08
N ASP A 106 2.54 9.87 23.96
CA ASP A 106 3.81 9.23 23.66
C ASP A 106 3.58 7.72 23.44
N THR A 107 4.12 7.19 22.35
CA THR A 107 3.99 5.78 21.97
C THR A 107 5.21 5.33 21.15
N MET A 108 5.44 4.03 21.13
CA MET A 108 6.40 3.38 20.22
C MET A 108 5.71 2.64 19.07
N GLU A 109 4.38 2.58 19.07
CA GLU A 109 3.56 1.94 18.04
C GLU A 109 2.46 2.91 17.61
N VAL A 110 2.33 3.11 16.30
CA VAL A 110 1.36 4.01 15.69
C VAL A 110 0.46 3.21 14.78
N ASP A 111 -0.85 3.40 14.92
CA ASP A 111 -1.84 2.83 14.02
C ASP A 111 -1.60 3.34 12.58
N ASN A 112 -1.51 2.39 11.64
CA ASN A 112 -1.15 2.68 10.26
C ASN A 112 -2.10 3.68 9.59
N ASP A 113 -3.37 3.75 10.01
CA ASP A 113 -4.35 4.66 9.43
C ASP A 113 -4.01 6.13 9.72
N PHE A 114 -3.24 6.44 10.78
CA PHE A 114 -2.71 7.79 11.00
C PHE A 114 -1.77 8.27 9.89
N PHE A 115 -1.17 7.33 9.15
CA PHE A 115 -0.26 7.68 8.08
C PHE A 115 -0.95 7.90 6.74
N LEU A 116 -2.20 7.49 6.60
CA LEU A 116 -2.89 7.47 5.31
C LEU A 116 -3.60 8.80 5.04
N VAL A 117 -3.30 9.39 3.88
CA VAL A 117 -4.00 10.56 3.35
C VAL A 117 -4.80 10.12 2.12
N PRO A 118 -6.14 10.00 2.20
CA PRO A 118 -6.95 9.57 1.07
C PRO A 118 -6.81 10.50 -0.13
N VAL A 119 -6.68 9.92 -1.32
CA VAL A 119 -6.62 10.61 -2.62
C VAL A 119 -7.87 10.23 -3.42
N LYS A 120 -8.56 11.24 -3.94
CA LYS A 120 -9.76 11.01 -4.75
C LYS A 120 -9.39 10.37 -6.09
N ILE A 121 -9.99 9.21 -6.37
CA ILE A 121 -10.01 8.61 -7.70
C ILE A 121 -11.16 9.27 -8.47
N SER A 122 -10.86 9.85 -9.63
CA SER A 122 -11.88 10.43 -10.51
C SER A 122 -12.13 9.49 -11.67
N ASP A 123 -13.36 9.03 -11.81
CA ASP A 123 -13.79 8.23 -12.95
C ASP A 123 -13.69 9.08 -14.21
N HIS A 124 -12.84 8.65 -15.13
CA HIS A 124 -12.73 9.23 -16.46
C HIS A 124 -12.61 8.10 -17.47
N GLN A 125 -13.43 8.15 -18.52
CA GLN A 125 -13.26 7.28 -19.68
C GLN A 125 -12.01 7.74 -20.42
N SER A 126 -10.85 7.12 -20.15
CA SER A 126 -9.63 7.45 -20.88
C SER A 126 -9.59 6.68 -22.21
N THR A 127 -9.59 7.42 -23.33
CA THR A 127 -9.46 6.88 -24.70
C THR A 127 -7.99 6.67 -25.11
N GLN A 128 -7.03 6.83 -24.19
CA GLN A 128 -5.61 7.03 -24.54
C GLN A 128 -4.72 5.79 -24.44
N MET A 129 -5.23 4.64 -23.98
CA MET A 129 -4.49 3.38 -24.05
C MET A 129 -4.96 2.55 -25.25
N ALA A 130 -4.58 3.00 -26.45
CA ALA A 130 -4.62 2.13 -27.62
C ALA A 130 -3.48 1.10 -27.51
N LEU A 131 -3.86 -0.17 -27.33
CA LEU A 131 -3.05 -1.36 -27.59
C LEU A 131 -1.76 -1.54 -26.75
N ARG A 132 -1.89 -2.06 -25.52
CA ARG A 132 -0.75 -2.66 -24.79
C ARG A 132 -1.05 -4.03 -24.18
N GLN A 133 -1.95 -4.79 -24.80
CA GLN A 133 -2.32 -6.15 -24.34
C GLN A 133 -1.29 -7.25 -24.74
N THR A 134 -0.22 -6.93 -25.48
CA THR A 134 0.72 -7.93 -26.02
C THR A 134 2.09 -8.00 -25.36
N LEU A 135 2.36 -7.23 -24.30
CA LEU A 135 3.63 -7.34 -23.57
C LEU A 135 3.37 -8.04 -22.23
N GLN A 136 3.88 -9.26 -22.09
CA GLN A 136 3.89 -9.96 -20.81
C GLN A 136 4.60 -9.10 -19.75
N PRO A 137 4.13 -9.09 -18.49
CA PRO A 137 4.82 -8.38 -17.42
C PRO A 137 6.28 -8.85 -17.36
N GLU A 138 7.21 -7.91 -17.38
CA GLU A 138 8.67 -8.17 -17.47
C GLU A 138 9.19 -9.04 -16.31
N LYS A 139 8.42 -9.12 -15.22
CA LYS A 139 8.60 -10.05 -14.11
C LYS A 139 7.23 -10.53 -13.61
N ALA A 140 6.76 -11.67 -14.11
CA ALA A 140 5.73 -12.44 -13.42
C ALA A 140 6.42 -13.22 -12.28
N PHE A 141 6.17 -12.83 -11.03
CA PHE A 141 6.52 -13.71 -9.91
C PHE A 141 5.59 -14.92 -9.97
N HIS A 142 6.19 -16.12 -10.03
CA HIS A 142 5.42 -17.36 -10.00
C HIS A 142 4.67 -17.46 -8.66
N PRO A 143 3.40 -17.91 -8.65
CA PRO A 143 2.73 -18.27 -7.41
C PRO A 143 3.57 -19.37 -6.74
N LEU A 144 4.04 -19.11 -5.51
CA LEU A 144 4.48 -20.21 -4.66
C LEU A 144 3.22 -20.98 -4.29
N GLU A 145 3.17 -22.23 -4.73
CA GLU A 145 2.11 -23.18 -4.45
C GLU A 145 2.22 -23.60 -2.98
N GLU A 146 1.71 -22.81 -2.04
CA GLU A 146 1.58 -23.23 -0.64
C GLU A 146 0.29 -22.71 -0.02
N ASP A 147 -0.43 -23.63 0.61
CA ASP A 147 -1.60 -23.39 1.43
C ASP A 147 -1.33 -22.28 2.44
N SER A 148 -2.18 -21.25 2.42
CA SER A 148 -2.19 -20.04 3.26
C SER A 148 -1.46 -18.80 2.70
N CYS A 149 -2.07 -17.65 2.99
CA CYS A 149 -1.48 -16.31 3.04
C CYS A 149 -1.42 -15.47 1.74
N SER A 150 -2.23 -14.40 1.76
CA SER A 150 -2.09 -13.11 1.08
C SER A 150 -0.93 -12.95 0.07
N VAL A 151 -1.25 -13.06 -1.22
CA VAL A 151 -0.35 -12.63 -2.30
C VAL A 151 -0.49 -11.12 -2.47
N THR A 152 0.45 -10.34 -1.92
CA THR A 152 0.59 -8.91 -2.24
C THR A 152 1.49 -8.78 -3.47
N SER A 153 0.92 -8.40 -4.61
CA SER A 153 1.69 -8.03 -5.81
C SER A 153 1.81 -6.52 -5.90
N SER A 154 3.02 -6.01 -6.15
CA SER A 154 3.32 -4.57 -6.20
C SER A 154 3.85 -4.18 -7.58
N TYR A 155 3.16 -3.26 -8.26
CA TYR A 155 3.56 -2.75 -9.58
C TYR A 155 3.71 -1.23 -9.60
N PRO A 156 4.85 -0.70 -10.06
CA PRO A 156 4.98 0.73 -10.31
C PRO A 156 4.21 1.13 -11.57
N PHE A 157 3.58 2.31 -11.55
CA PHE A 157 2.87 2.85 -12.71
C PHE A 157 3.38 4.24 -13.13
N SER A 158 3.32 4.51 -14.43
CA SER A 158 3.61 5.82 -15.02
C SER A 158 2.33 6.42 -15.60
N VAL A 159 2.06 7.68 -15.28
CA VAL A 159 1.01 8.49 -15.92
C VAL A 159 1.69 9.49 -16.86
N CYS A 160 1.29 9.53 -18.13
CA CYS A 160 1.68 10.60 -19.05
C CYS A 160 0.82 11.83 -18.77
N TYR A 161 1.47 12.96 -18.45
CA TYR A 161 0.83 14.27 -18.45
C TYR A 161 1.13 14.97 -19.78
N CYS A 162 0.10 15.50 -20.45
CA CYS A 162 0.22 16.41 -21.58
C CYS A 162 0.50 17.84 -21.10
#